data_AF-A0AA37XI60-F1
#
_entry.id   AF-A0AA37XI60-F1
#
_cell.length_a   1.000
_cell.length_b   1.000
_cell.length_c   1.000
_cell.angle_alpha   90.00
_cell.angle_beta   90.00
_cell.angle_gamma   90.00
#
_symmetry.space_group_name_H-M   'P 1'
#
loop_
_entity.id
_entity.type
_entity.pdbx_description
1 polymer ?
#
loop_
_entity_poly.entity_id
_entity_poly.type
_entity_poly.pdbx_seq_one_letter_code
_entity_poly.pdbx_strand_id
1 'polypeptide(L)'
;MRTTAILGPVTRRPYPAIDTGERWNGSPVVGFTSATMLDFIHKGDGRDANGEGIQIRDGLVFDRSADDEGDGEPVPVVIAAYEGQGVALFVPTGRVWEEVASGYTSEDGCRACGAHISEPHSPACPAA
;
A
#
# COMPACT_ATOMS: atom_id res chain seq x y z
N MET A 1 -6.55 -17.00 0.90
CA MET A 1 -5.75 -15.76 0.79
C MET A 1 -4.35 -16.13 0.39
N ARG A 2 -3.67 -15.28 -0.38
CA ARG A 2 -2.26 -15.46 -0.77
C ARG A 2 -1.46 -14.21 -0.43
N THR A 3 -0.17 -14.37 -0.20
CA THR A 3 0.74 -13.22 -0.17
C THR A 3 0.92 -12.65 -1.56
N THR A 4 0.99 -11.33 -1.62
CA THR A 4 1.37 -10.57 -2.80
C THR A 4 2.25 -9.40 -2.34
N ALA A 5 2.71 -8.59 -3.29
CA ALA A 5 3.34 -7.33 -3.00
C ALA A 5 2.77 -6.27 -3.93
N ILE A 6 2.63 -5.06 -3.41
CA ILE A 6 2.19 -3.90 -4.19
C ILE A 6 3.30 -2.85 -4.24
N LEU A 7 3.27 -1.99 -5.25
CA LEU A 7 4.12 -0.82 -5.32
C LEU A 7 3.42 0.38 -4.67
N GLY A 8 4.15 1.08 -3.79
CA GLY A 8 3.71 2.35 -3.25
C GLY A 8 3.47 3.37 -4.39
N PRO A 9 2.34 4.09 -4.39
CA PRO A 9 1.99 4.97 -5.50
C PRO A 9 2.95 6.17 -5.66
N VAL A 10 3.67 6.56 -4.60
CA VAL A 10 4.55 7.73 -4.61
C VAL A 10 6.01 7.31 -4.71
N THR A 11 6.45 6.41 -3.84
CA THR A 11 7.86 6.02 -3.74
C THR A 11 8.20 4.83 -4.62
N ARG A 12 7.20 4.15 -5.21
CA ARG A 12 7.39 2.89 -5.95
C ARG A 12 8.03 1.77 -5.12
N ARG A 13 8.07 1.91 -3.79
CA ARG A 13 8.63 0.88 -2.91
C ARG A 13 7.68 -0.33 -2.84
N PRO A 14 8.21 -1.57 -2.82
CA PRO A 14 7.37 -2.75 -2.64
C PRO A 14 6.91 -2.88 -1.17
N TYR A 15 5.63 -3.20 -0.98
CA TYR A 15 5.03 -3.49 0.32
C TYR A 15 4.37 -4.87 0.32
N PRO A 16 4.60 -5.70 1.35
CA PRO A 16 3.95 -6.99 1.49
C PRO A 16 2.46 -6.80 1.75
N ALA A 17 1.62 -7.47 0.98
CA ALA A 17 0.17 -7.40 1.09
C ALA A 17 -0.45 -8.80 1.04
N ILE A 18 -1.71 -8.90 1.46
CA ILE A 18 -2.48 -10.15 1.44
C ILE A 18 -3.68 -9.96 0.53
N ASP A 19 -3.71 -10.70 -0.58
CA ASP A 19 -4.87 -10.78 -1.48
C ASP A 19 -6.02 -11.46 -0.72
N THR A 20 -7.10 -10.71 -0.49
CA THR A 20 -8.26 -11.15 0.30
C THR A 20 -9.08 -12.21 -0.44
N GLY A 21 -8.89 -12.34 -1.76
CA GLY A 21 -9.70 -13.15 -2.66
C GLY A 21 -10.86 -12.37 -3.29
N GLU A 22 -11.17 -11.18 -2.78
CA GLU A 22 -12.17 -10.29 -3.35
C GLU A 22 -11.62 -9.49 -4.54
N ARG A 23 -12.52 -9.00 -5.39
CA ARG A 23 -12.19 -8.20 -6.55
C ARG A 23 -13.00 -6.91 -6.55
N TRP A 24 -12.34 -5.81 -6.89
CA TRP A 24 -12.97 -4.51 -7.11
C TRP A 24 -12.54 -4.00 -8.49
N ASN A 25 -13.50 -3.70 -9.37
CA ASN A 25 -13.23 -3.34 -10.77
C ASN A 25 -12.23 -4.27 -11.47
N GLY A 26 -12.32 -5.58 -11.20
CA GLY A 26 -11.43 -6.60 -11.76
C GLY A 26 -10.04 -6.72 -11.09
N SER A 27 -9.68 -5.80 -10.19
CA SER A 27 -8.41 -5.80 -9.47
C SER A 27 -8.51 -6.50 -8.11
N PRO A 28 -7.44 -7.11 -7.59
CA PRO A 28 -7.45 -7.72 -6.26
C PRO A 28 -7.68 -6.66 -5.17
N VAL A 29 -8.57 -6.97 -4.23
CA VAL A 29 -8.61 -6.27 -2.95
C VAL A 29 -7.52 -6.85 -2.06
N VAL A 30 -6.66 -5.99 -1.52
CA VAL A 30 -5.54 -6.41 -0.68
C VAL A 30 -5.64 -5.80 0.71
N GLY A 31 -5.20 -6.57 1.70
CA GLY A 31 -5.07 -6.15 3.09
C GLY A 31 -3.62 -6.03 3.51
N PHE A 32 -3.38 -5.16 4.49
CA PHE A 32 -2.07 -4.92 5.09
C PHE A 32 -2.10 -5.27 6.57
N THR A 33 -1.00 -5.81 7.09
CA THR A 33 -0.80 -5.86 8.54
C THR A 33 -0.66 -4.44 9.10
N SER A 34 -0.85 -4.27 10.42
CA SER A 34 -0.60 -2.98 11.08
C SER A 34 0.80 -2.44 10.80
N ALA A 35 1.83 -3.29 10.88
CA ALA A 35 3.21 -2.90 10.63
C ALA A 35 3.41 -2.40 9.18
N THR A 36 2.87 -3.11 8.19
CA THR A 36 2.98 -2.68 6.80
C THR A 36 2.20 -1.38 6.56
N MET A 37 0.99 -1.26 7.10
CA MET A 37 0.16 -0.07 6.94
C MET A 37 0.85 1.18 7.49
N LEU A 38 1.46 1.07 8.68
CA LEU A 38 2.21 2.16 9.28
C LEU A 38 3.45 2.53 8.45
N ASP A 39 4.21 1.54 7.95
CA ASP A 39 5.38 1.82 7.10
C ASP A 39 4.96 2.50 5.79
N PHE A 40 3.91 2.01 5.13
CA PHE A 40 3.32 2.60 3.92
C PHE A 40 3.00 4.09 4.10
N ILE A 41 2.30 4.43 5.19
CA ILE A 41 1.92 5.82 5.49
C ILE A 41 3.15 6.66 5.85
N HIS A 42 4.02 6.18 6.73
CA HIS A 42 5.21 6.95 7.18
C HIS A 42 6.22 7.21 6.07
N LYS A 43 6.23 6.40 5.01
CA LYS A 43 7.09 6.59 3.84
C LYS A 43 6.50 7.54 2.80
N GLY A 44 5.30 8.06 3.04
CA GLY A 44 4.63 8.98 2.13
C GLY A 44 3.87 8.29 1.00
N ASP A 45 3.73 6.97 1.03
CA ASP A 45 2.89 6.23 0.07
C ASP A 45 1.41 6.23 0.45
N GLY A 46 1.10 6.64 1.68
CA GLY A 46 -0.24 6.81 2.19
C GLY A 46 -1.08 7.79 1.37
N ARG A 47 -0.51 8.92 0.95
CA ARG A 47 -1.26 10.02 0.31
C ARG A 47 -0.68 10.42 -1.03
N ASP A 48 -1.55 10.86 -1.94
CA ASP A 48 -1.17 11.52 -3.17
C ASP A 48 -0.93 13.02 -3.01
N ALA A 49 -0.61 13.70 -4.11
CA ALA A 49 -0.32 15.13 -4.13
C ALA A 49 -1.53 16.02 -3.79
N ASN A 50 -2.75 15.50 -3.90
CA ASN A 50 -3.99 16.20 -3.53
C ASN A 50 -4.38 15.95 -2.06
N GLY A 51 -3.61 15.12 -1.35
CA GLY A 51 -3.89 14.73 0.04
C GLY A 51 -4.93 13.61 0.16
N GLU A 52 -5.31 12.98 -0.94
CA GLU A 52 -6.18 11.80 -0.98
C GLU A 52 -5.35 10.55 -0.68
N GLY A 53 -5.98 9.51 -0.13
CA GLY A 53 -5.29 8.28 0.23
C GLY A 53 -5.51 7.83 1.67
N ILE A 54 -4.64 6.92 2.09
CA ILE A 54 -4.62 6.32 3.41
C ILE A 54 -3.79 7.17 4.38
N GLN A 55 -4.34 7.45 5.55
CA GLN A 55 -3.76 8.35 6.54
C GLN A 55 -4.03 7.90 7.98
N ILE A 56 -3.19 8.32 8.91
CA ILE A 56 -3.43 8.14 10.35
C ILE A 56 -3.98 9.44 10.93
N ARG A 57 -5.09 9.35 11.65
CA ARG A 57 -5.68 10.45 12.41
C ARG A 57 -6.23 9.93 13.72
N ASP A 58 -5.89 10.60 14.83
CA ASP A 58 -6.36 10.23 16.18
C ASP A 58 -6.13 8.75 16.52
N GLY A 59 -5.05 8.16 16.01
CA GLY A 59 -4.70 6.75 16.20
C GLY A 59 -5.46 5.74 15.33
N LEU A 60 -6.32 6.21 14.43
CA LEU A 60 -7.08 5.39 13.48
C LEU A 60 -6.56 5.57 12.06
N VAL A 61 -6.73 4.53 11.24
CA VAL A 61 -6.39 4.57 9.80
C VAL A 61 -7.65 4.93 9.02
N PHE A 62 -7.56 5.97 8.20
CA PHE A 62 -8.63 6.46 7.34
C PHE A 62 -8.23 6.39 5.88
N ASP A 63 -9.20 6.18 5.01
CA ASP A 63 -9.10 6.29 3.57
C ASP A 63 -9.91 7.50 3.10
N ARG A 64 -9.25 8.48 2.48
CA ARG A 64 -9.87 9.68 1.93
C ARG A 64 -9.87 9.59 0.40
N SER A 65 -11.04 9.69 -0.20
CA SER A 65 -11.22 9.80 -1.66
C SER A 65 -11.48 11.25 -2.08
N ALA A 66 -11.33 11.53 -3.39
CA ALA A 66 -11.67 12.83 -3.99
C ALA A 66 -13.13 13.23 -3.75
N ASP A 67 -14.02 12.24 -3.70
CA ASP A 67 -15.47 12.43 -3.55
C ASP A 67 -15.89 12.57 -2.07
N ASP A 68 -14.96 12.38 -1.13
CA ASP A 68 -15.22 12.60 0.29
C ASP A 68 -15.16 14.09 0.63
N GLU A 69 -16.33 14.73 0.73
CA GLU A 69 -16.47 16.09 1.29
C GLU A 69 -16.11 16.16 2.79
N GLY A 70 -15.85 15.01 3.43
CA GLY A 70 -15.52 14.87 4.83
C GLY A 70 -14.06 14.54 5.13
N ASP A 71 -13.86 13.86 6.26
CA ASP A 71 -12.54 13.53 6.81
C ASP A 71 -11.94 12.19 6.30
N GLY A 72 -12.65 11.52 5.38
CA GLY A 72 -12.39 10.15 4.93
C GLY A 72 -13.12 9.08 5.76
N GLU A 73 -13.17 7.85 5.26
CA GLU A 73 -13.80 6.71 5.92
C GLU A 73 -12.77 5.88 6.71
N PRO A 74 -13.12 5.32 7.89
CA PRO A 74 -12.21 4.42 8.60
C PRO A 74 -11.90 3.19 7.76
N VAL A 75 -10.62 2.83 7.65
CA VAL A 75 -10.20 1.62 6.94
C VAL A 75 -10.70 0.39 7.71
N PRO A 76 -11.50 -0.49 7.08
CA PRO A 76 -11.97 -1.72 7.70
C PRO A 76 -10.82 -2.60 8.20
N VAL A 77 -10.99 -3.19 9.38
CA VAL A 77 -10.09 -4.20 9.93
C VAL A 77 -10.79 -5.55 9.93
N VAL A 78 -10.24 -6.51 9.20
CA VAL A 78 -10.74 -7.88 9.13
C VAL A 78 -9.79 -8.84 9.83
N ILE A 79 -10.33 -9.81 10.56
CA ILE A 79 -9.53 -10.93 11.08
C ILE A 79 -9.57 -12.05 10.05
N ALA A 80 -8.41 -12.39 9.51
CA ALA A 80 -8.27 -13.42 8.49
C ALA A 80 -7.33 -14.54 8.93
N ALA A 81 -7.63 -15.77 8.52
CA ALA A 81 -6.72 -16.89 8.69
C ALA A 81 -5.61 -16.82 7.63
N TYR A 82 -4.38 -16.64 8.08
CA TYR A 82 -3.17 -16.65 7.26
C TYR A 82 -2.17 -17.62 7.90
N GLU A 83 -1.72 -18.62 7.15
CA GLU A 83 -0.83 -19.71 7.63
C GLU A 83 -1.32 -20.41 8.92
N GLY A 84 -2.64 -20.52 9.09
CA GLY A 84 -3.25 -21.14 10.26
C GLY A 84 -3.32 -20.24 11.50
N GLN A 85 -2.92 -18.97 11.40
CA GLN A 85 -3.02 -17.96 12.45
C GLN A 85 -4.04 -16.88 12.08
N GLY A 86 -4.75 -16.34 13.07
CA GLY A 86 -5.61 -15.17 12.88
C GLY A 86 -4.77 -13.90 12.81
N VAL A 87 -4.84 -13.17 11.70
CA VAL A 87 -4.13 -11.91 11.48
C VAL A 87 -5.14 -10.79 11.26
N ALA A 88 -4.94 -9.65 11.94
CA ALA A 88 -5.71 -8.44 11.70
C ALA A 88 -5.17 -7.70 10.48
N LEU A 89 -6.02 -7.51 9.47
CA LEU A 89 -5.69 -6.87 8.21
C LEU A 89 -6.50 -5.59 8.05
N PHE A 90 -5.81 -4.49 7.78
CA PHE A 90 -6.40 -3.25 7.31
C PHE A 90 -6.66 -3.39 5.82
N VAL A 91 -7.91 -3.24 5.39
CA VAL A 91 -8.35 -3.45 4.00
C VAL A 91 -8.88 -2.12 3.44
N PRO A 92 -8.04 -1.32 2.77
CA PRO A 92 -8.48 -0.09 2.10
C PRO A 92 -9.35 -0.48 0.90
N THR A 93 -10.66 -0.52 1.13
CA THR A 93 -11.65 -0.94 0.13
C THR A 93 -11.72 0.06 -1.01
N GLY A 94 -12.03 -0.42 -2.21
CA GLY A 94 -12.24 0.46 -3.37
C GLY A 94 -10.96 0.96 -4.05
N ARG A 95 -9.77 0.62 -3.53
CA ARG A 95 -8.48 0.98 -4.14
C ARG A 95 -7.94 -0.11 -5.06
N VAL A 96 -7.41 0.32 -6.20
CA VAL A 96 -6.67 -0.53 -7.14
C VAL A 96 -5.18 -0.33 -6.89
N TRP A 97 -4.47 -1.44 -6.73
CA TRP A 97 -3.05 -1.44 -6.45
C TRP A 97 -2.28 -2.04 -7.62
N GLU A 98 -1.14 -1.44 -7.95
CA GLU A 98 -0.20 -2.05 -8.87
C GLU A 98 0.52 -3.18 -8.15
N GLU A 99 0.25 -4.42 -8.55
CA GLU A 99 1.00 -5.57 -8.06
C GLU A 99 2.44 -5.53 -8.61
N VAL A 100 3.38 -5.93 -7.76
CA VAL A 100 4.75 -6.23 -8.16
C VAL A 100 4.70 -7.33 -9.22
N ALA A 101 5.00 -6.98 -10.48
CA ALA A 101 5.16 -7.96 -11.55
C ALA A 101 6.33 -8.90 -11.25
N SER A 102 6.25 -10.15 -11.71
CA SER A 102 7.35 -11.11 -11.61
C SER A 102 8.63 -10.51 -12.22
N GLY A 103 9.60 -10.16 -11.37
CA GLY A 103 10.82 -9.46 -11.77
C GLY A 103 11.26 -8.33 -10.84
N TYR A 104 10.37 -7.79 -9.99
CA TYR A 104 10.78 -6.87 -8.92
C TYR A 104 11.09 -7.66 -7.65
N THR A 105 12.37 -7.83 -7.33
CA THR A 105 12.76 -8.24 -5.97
C THR A 105 12.97 -7.01 -5.10
N SER A 106 12.88 -7.14 -3.78
CA SER A 106 13.25 -6.07 -2.84
C SER A 106 14.71 -5.61 -2.99
N GLU A 107 15.53 -6.34 -3.76
CA GLU A 107 16.92 -6.04 -4.08
C GLU A 107 17.08 -5.19 -5.35
N ASP A 108 16.06 -5.12 -6.21
CA ASP A 108 16.09 -4.41 -7.49
C ASP A 108 15.64 -2.93 -7.40
N GLY A 109 15.26 -2.48 -6.20
CA GLY A 109 14.86 -1.11 -5.93
C GLY A 109 15.97 -0.28 -5.28
N CYS A 110 16.17 0.95 -5.74
CA CYS A 110 17.02 1.91 -5.06
C CYS A 110 16.56 2.08 -3.61
N ARG A 111 17.44 1.79 -2.64
CA ARG A 111 17.10 1.90 -1.21
C ARG A 111 16.69 3.31 -0.76
N ALA A 112 17.06 4.33 -1.53
CA ALA A 112 16.77 5.72 -1.21
C ALA A 112 15.46 6.24 -1.84
N CYS A 113 15.10 5.80 -3.05
CA CYS A 113 13.94 6.35 -3.77
C CYS A 113 12.97 5.29 -4.34
N GLY A 114 13.21 4.00 -4.12
CA GLY A 114 12.36 2.91 -4.60
C GLY A 114 12.37 2.66 -6.11
N ALA A 115 13.05 3.50 -6.90
CA ALA A 115 13.18 3.33 -8.35
C ALA A 115 13.80 1.96 -8.69
N HIS A 116 13.22 1.26 -9.67
CA HIS A 116 13.76 0.00 -10.15
C HIS A 116 15.11 0.22 -10.86
N ILE A 117 16.01 -0.77 -10.84
CA ILE A 117 17.33 -0.71 -11.50
C ILE A 117 17.25 -0.40 -13.01
N SER A 118 16.13 -0.70 -13.65
CA SER A 118 15.89 -0.40 -15.07
C SER A 118 15.23 0.96 -15.33
N GLU A 119 14.89 1.72 -14.28
CA GLU A 119 14.21 3.01 -14.38
C GLU A 119 15.14 4.14 -13.92
N PRO A 120 15.05 5.34 -14.52
CA PRO A 120 15.80 6.49 -14.04
C PRO A 120 15.38 6.85 -12.61
N HIS A 121 16.37 7.15 -11.75
CA HIS A 121 16.10 7.60 -10.40
C HIS A 121 15.28 8.89 -10.39
N SER A 122 14.41 9.05 -9.39
CA SER A 122 13.77 10.34 -9.12
C SER A 122 14.84 11.43 -8.94
N PRO A 123 14.67 12.67 -9.48
CA PRO A 123 15.69 13.73 -9.44
C PRO A 123 16.19 14.10 -8.03
N ALA A 124 15.41 13.77 -7.00
CA ALA A 124 15.75 14.01 -5.60
C ALA A 124 16.48 12.83 -4.93
N CYS A 125 16.88 11.79 -5.67
CA CYS A 125 17.54 10.62 -5.11
C CYS A 125 19.00 10.94 -4.72
N PRO A 126 19.40 10.73 -3.45
CA PRO A 126 20.77 10.99 -2.99
C PRO A 126 21.83 10.01 -3.53
N ALA A 127 21.43 9.02 -4.33
CA ALA A 127 22.32 8.04 -4.97
C ALA A 127 22.57 8.32 -6.46
N ALA A 128 22.08 9.46 -6.99
CA ALA A 128 22.30 9.89 -8.37
C ALA A 128 23.65 10.60 -8.56
#